data_AF-A0A9D7AQG7-F1
#
_entry.id   AF-A0A9D7AQG7-F1
#
_cell.length_a   1.000
_cell.length_b   1.000
_cell.length_c   1.000
_cell.angle_alpha   90.00
_cell.angle_beta   90.00
_cell.angle_gamma   90.00
#
_symmetry.space_group_name_H-M   'P 1'
#
loop_
_entity.id
_entity.type
_entity.pdbx_description
1 polymer ?
#
loop_
_entity_poly.entity_id
_entity_poly.type
_entity_poly.pdbx_seq_one_letter_code
_entity_poly.pdbx_strand_id
1 'polypeptide(L)'
;MPAKLGSCHTARVARYVVEGHVPVREIQRLLREKPKALGLAVPGMPVGSQGMDGPVYAGRKDPYDVLLVQADGSSSVYNSYR
;
A
#
# COMPACT_ATOMS: atom_id res chain seq x y z
N MET A 1 5.76 11.14 0.27
CA MET A 1 5.27 10.15 1.24
C MET A 1 5.94 10.42 2.58
N PRO A 2 5.24 10.42 3.73
CA PRO A 2 5.89 10.55 5.04
C PRO A 2 6.88 9.41 5.30
N ALA A 3 8.05 9.71 5.87
CA ALA A 3 9.10 8.70 6.12
C ALA A 3 8.61 7.51 6.96
N LYS A 4 7.73 7.75 7.93
CA LYS A 4 7.10 6.70 8.77
C LYS A 4 6.24 5.69 7.99
N LEU A 5 5.84 6.01 6.77
CA LEU A 5 5.03 5.17 5.89
C LEU A 5 5.85 4.54 4.77
N GLY A 6 7.19 4.69 4.80
CA GLY A 6 8.08 4.22 3.74
C GLY A 6 8.10 2.70 3.61
N SER A 7 8.38 2.26 2.38
CA SER A 7 8.62 0.87 2.01
C SER A 7 9.89 0.78 1.14
N CYS A 8 10.08 -0.33 0.43
CA CYS A 8 11.24 -0.60 -0.40
C CYS A 8 11.16 0.05 -1.80
N HIS A 9 9.97 0.45 -2.27
CA HIS A 9 9.80 1.08 -3.56
C HIS A 9 8.60 2.04 -3.58
N THR A 10 8.67 3.01 -4.49
CA THR A 10 7.62 3.98 -4.74
C THR A 10 7.31 4.02 -6.24
N ALA A 11 6.03 4.00 -6.58
CA ALA A 11 5.55 4.24 -7.93
C ALA A 11 4.60 5.43 -7.97
N ARG A 12 4.40 5.99 -9.17
CA ARG A 12 3.38 7.02 -9.40
C ARG A 12 2.47 6.57 -10.54
N VAL A 13 1.16 6.62 -10.30
CA VAL A 13 0.15 6.28 -11.30
C VAL A 13 -0.93 7.35 -11.31
N ALA A 14 -1.17 7.93 -12.49
CA ALA A 14 -1.96 9.15 -12.63
C ALA A 14 -1.48 10.23 -11.63
N ARG A 15 -2.37 10.67 -10.72
CA ARG A 15 -2.06 11.66 -9.68
C ARG A 15 -1.62 11.06 -8.35
N TYR A 16 -1.62 9.74 -8.21
CA TYR A 16 -1.40 9.07 -6.94
C TYR A 16 0.01 8.51 -6.81
N VAL A 17 0.52 8.59 -5.59
CA VAL A 17 1.73 7.86 -5.16
C VAL A 17 1.32 6.49 -4.61
N VAL A 18 2.02 5.44 -4.99
CA VAL A 18 1.82 4.08 -4.47
C VAL A 18 3.13 3.66 -3.82
N GLU A 19 3.10 3.47 -2.50
CA GLU A 19 4.28 3.13 -1.69
C GLU A 19 4.22 1.67 -1.23
N GLY A 20 5.23 0.90 -1.60
CA GLY A 20 5.38 -0.49 -1.21
C GLY A 20 4.43 -1.46 -1.89
N HIS A 21 4.25 -2.61 -1.25
CA HIS A 21 3.55 -3.78 -1.77
C HIS A 21 2.02 -3.66 -1.73
N VAL A 22 1.49 -2.56 -2.27
CA VAL A 22 0.05 -2.29 -2.37
C VAL A 22 -0.59 -3.27 -3.37
N PRO A 23 -1.63 -4.03 -2.98
CA PRO A 23 -2.31 -4.95 -3.89
C PRO A 23 -2.94 -4.25 -5.09
N VAL A 24 -2.81 -4.85 -6.29
CA VAL A 24 -3.37 -4.34 -7.55
C VAL A 24 -4.86 -4.03 -7.44
N ARG A 25 -5.63 -4.83 -6.69
CA ARG A 25 -7.07 -4.58 -6.45
C ARG A 25 -7.32 -3.20 -5.83
N GLU A 26 -6.49 -2.78 -4.87
CA GLU A 26 -6.65 -1.49 -4.20
C GLU A 26 -6.18 -0.34 -5.09
N ILE A 27 -5.13 -0.54 -5.89
CA ILE A 27 -4.70 0.44 -6.92
C ILE A 27 -5.83 0.67 -7.94
N GLN A 28 -6.45 -0.40 -8.43
CA GLN A 28 -7.57 -0.29 -9.37
C GLN A 28 -8.77 0.41 -8.73
N ARG A 29 -9.07 0.11 -7.46
CA ARG A 29 -10.14 0.78 -6.70
C ARG A 29 -9.85 2.27 -6.56
N LEU A 30 -8.62 2.65 -6.19
CA LEU A 30 -8.17 4.04 -6.12
C LEU A 30 -8.36 4.78 -7.45
N LEU A 31 -8.00 4.16 -8.57
CA LEU A 31 -8.13 4.76 -9.90
C LEU A 31 -9.57 4.88 -10.39
N ARG A 32 -10.49 4.03 -9.89
CA ARG A 32 -11.93 4.13 -10.15
C ARG A 32 -12.60 5.20 -9.29
N GLU A 33 -12.42 5.12 -7.98
CA GLU A 33 -13.07 6.02 -7.01
C GLU A 33 -12.49 7.43 -7.05
N LYS A 34 -11.22 7.56 -7.44
CA LYS A 34 -10.50 8.83 -7.55
C LYS A 34 -10.70 9.73 -6.31
N PRO A 35 -10.46 9.26 -5.07
CA PRO A 35 -10.58 10.10 -3.88
C PRO A 35 -9.56 11.26 -3.87
N LYS A 36 -9.82 12.31 -3.10
CA LYS A 36 -8.81 13.33 -2.80
C LYS A 36 -7.84 12.73 -1.77
N ALA A 37 -6.64 12.39 -2.22
CA ALA A 37 -5.58 11.78 -1.43
C ALA A 37 -4.24 11.95 -2.14
N LEU A 38 -3.14 11.81 -1.40
CA LEU A 38 -1.80 11.67 -1.96
C LEU A 38 -1.64 10.30 -2.64
N GLY A 39 -2.20 9.25 -2.05
CA GLY A 39 -2.19 7.90 -2.63
C GLY A 39 -2.26 6.79 -1.58
N LEU A 40 -1.69 5.62 -1.89
CA LEU A 40 -1.73 4.43 -1.04
C LEU A 40 -0.35 4.05 -0.53
N ALA A 41 -0.29 3.47 0.67
CA ALA A 41 0.94 2.93 1.24
C ALA A 41 0.70 1.58 1.94
N VAL A 42 1.64 0.66 1.77
CA VAL A 42 1.87 -0.49 2.66
C VAL A 42 3.25 -0.30 3.28
N PRO A 43 3.34 0.20 4.53
CA PRO A 43 4.62 0.45 5.18
C PRO A 43 5.43 -0.83 5.43
N GLY A 44 6.75 -0.74 5.35
CA GLY A 44 7.65 -1.87 5.57
C GLY A 44 7.57 -2.90 4.44
N MET A 45 7.71 -4.18 4.76
CA MET A 45 7.64 -5.30 3.81
C MET A 45 6.90 -6.50 4.43
N PRO A 46 5.57 -6.43 4.63
CA PRO A 46 4.81 -7.52 5.24
C PRO A 46 4.86 -8.77 4.37
N VAL A 47 5.21 -9.91 4.97
CA VAL A 47 5.23 -11.19 4.24
C VAL A 47 3.81 -11.57 3.84
N GLY A 48 3.62 -12.04 2.60
CA GLY A 48 2.31 -12.34 2.03
C GLY A 48 1.60 -11.15 1.37
N SER A 49 2.16 -9.94 1.43
CA SER A 49 1.77 -8.85 0.53
C SER A 49 2.20 -9.14 -0.90
N GLN A 50 1.65 -8.45 -1.89
CA GLN A 50 1.90 -8.75 -3.30
C GLN A 50 3.38 -8.54 -3.67
N GLY A 51 4.09 -9.61 -4.05
CA GLY A 51 5.53 -9.59 -4.28
C GLY A 51 6.37 -10.02 -3.07
N MET A 52 5.74 -10.19 -1.89
CA MET A 52 6.32 -10.77 -0.67
C MET A 52 5.66 -12.13 -0.34
N ASP A 53 5.02 -12.77 -1.31
CA ASP A 53 4.25 -14.01 -1.21
C ASP A 53 4.95 -15.22 -1.88
N GLY A 54 6.25 -15.07 -2.18
CA GLY A 54 7.04 -16.10 -2.85
C GLY A 54 7.28 -17.38 -2.01
N PRO A 55 7.69 -18.50 -2.65
CA PRO A 55 7.87 -19.80 -1.98
C PRO A 55 8.85 -19.79 -0.79
N VAL A 56 9.82 -18.87 -0.79
CA VAL A 56 10.81 -18.69 0.29
C VAL A 56 10.17 -18.40 1.65
N TYR A 57 8.94 -17.88 1.65
CA TYR A 57 8.21 -17.54 2.87
C TYR A 57 7.32 -18.68 3.41
N ALA A 58 7.33 -19.85 2.77
CA ALA A 58 6.64 -21.06 3.24
C ALA A 58 5.16 -20.84 3.61
N GLY A 59 4.46 -19.99 2.86
CA GLY A 59 3.03 -19.68 3.07
C GLY A 59 2.73 -18.77 4.26
N ARG A 60 3.76 -18.22 4.93
CA ARG A 60 3.58 -17.19 5.97
C ARG A 60 2.83 -15.99 5.41
N LYS A 61 1.93 -15.42 6.21
CA LYS A 61 1.21 -14.18 5.91
C LYS A 61 1.19 -13.33 7.17
N ASP A 62 1.81 -12.16 7.09
CA ASP A 62 1.74 -11.16 8.15
C ASP A 62 0.49 -10.31 7.92
N PRO A 63 -0.27 -9.97 8.98
CA PRO A 63 -1.36 -9.03 8.86
C PRO A 63 -0.81 -7.64 8.51
N TYR A 64 -1.47 -6.95 7.58
CA TYR A 64 -1.10 -5.59 7.19
C TYR A 64 -2.31 -4.77 6.78
N ASP A 65 -2.16 -3.45 6.83
CA ASP A 65 -3.15 -2.51 6.36
C ASP A 65 -2.62 -1.78 5.13
N VAL A 66 -3.51 -1.54 4.17
CA VAL A 66 -3.30 -0.59 3.09
C VAL A 66 -3.83 0.75 3.56
N LEU A 67 -2.98 1.77 3.58
CA LEU A 67 -3.33 3.09 4.10
C LEU A 67 -3.64 4.05 2.96
N LEU A 68 -4.72 4.82 3.09
CA LEU A 68 -5.00 5.99 2.27
C LEU A 68 -4.29 7.20 2.91
N VAL A 69 -3.32 7.76 2.20
CA VAL A 69 -2.48 8.84 2.72
C VAL A 69 -2.96 10.17 2.13
N GLN A 70 -3.15 11.16 2.99
CA GLN A 70 -3.54 12.52 2.62
C GLN A 70 -2.31 13.40 2.34
N ALA A 71 -2.54 14.55 1.71
CA ALA A 71 -1.46 15.48 1.36
C ALA A 71 -0.76 16.10 2.59
N ASP A 72 -1.45 16.16 3.72
CA ASP A 72 -0.91 16.62 5.01
C ASP A 72 -0.11 15.53 5.77
N GLY A 73 -0.03 14.32 5.20
CA GLY A 73 0.67 13.19 5.81
C GLY A 73 -0.15 12.43 6.86
N SER A 74 -1.41 12.80 7.10
CA SER A 74 -2.36 11.96 7.82
C SER A 74 -2.75 10.74 6.98
N SER A 75 -3.20 9.68 7.63
CA SER A 75 -3.58 8.44 6.95
C SER A 75 -4.73 7.74 7.63
N SER A 76 -5.56 7.05 6.85
CA SER A 76 -6.62 6.15 7.33
C SER A 76 -6.48 4.77 6.71
N VAL A 77 -7.07 3.76 7.35
CA VAL A 77 -7.11 2.40 6.78
C VAL A 77 -8.03 2.40 5.55
N TYR A 78 -7.50 1.97 4.42
CA TYR A 78 -8.22 1.80 3.16
C TYR A 78 -8.75 0.37 2.99
N ASN A 79 -7.95 -0.61 3.42
CA ASN A 79 -8.31 -2.02 3.54
C ASN A 79 -7.36 -2.72 4.53
N SER A 80 -7.81 -3.83 5.14
CA SER A 80 -7.01 -4.67 6.03
C SER A 80 -6.90 -6.08 5.49
N TYR A 81 -5.70 -6.63 5.55
CA TYR A 81 -5.37 -8.02 5.23
C TYR A 81 -4.94 -8.71 6.53
N ARG A 82 -5.50 -9.90 6.78
CA ARG A 82 -5.35 -10.67 8.01
C ARG A 82 -5.09 -12.12 7.68
#